data_AF-A0A7Z9ZFS0-F1
#
_entry.id   AF-A0A7Z9ZFS0-F1
#
_cell.length_a   1.000
_cell.length_b   1.000
_cell.length_c   1.000
_cell.angle_alpha   90.00
_cell.angle_beta   90.00
_cell.angle_gamma   90.00
#
_symmetry.space_group_name_H-M   'P 1'
#
loop_
_entity.id
_entity.type
_entity.pdbx_description
1 polymer ?
#
loop_
_entity_poly.entity_id
_entity_poly.type
_entity_poly.pdbx_seq_one_letter_code
_entity_poly.pdbx_strand_id
1 'polypeptide(L)'
;PRSEVRSLWIPLLGRHELINATVAVATIHLLQEQGVVVPPEAVAEGLRRVRWPGRLEILNRRPLLVVDGAHNADSARRLAEALGEYFAYRRLILVFGASADKDIVGMLREFLPRAGALILTQARHPRAADPKWLREQALACGANPPGEVVVVTPVAAALERALALAGKDDLICFTGSLFVVAEAREAWAERRGEGMPERDPPAGRWPPIMQTPPRQR
;
A
#
# COMPACT_ATOMS: atom_id res chain seq x y z
N PRO A 1 26.24 -27.65 -6.44
CA PRO A 1 26.26 -27.10 -5.06
C PRO A 1 24.89 -26.49 -4.70
N ARG A 2 24.08 -27.23 -3.93
CA ARG A 2 22.86 -26.68 -3.36
C ARG A 2 23.27 -25.67 -2.29
N SER A 3 23.13 -24.39 -2.61
CA SER A 3 23.46 -23.28 -1.71
C SER A 3 22.71 -23.41 -0.39
N GLU A 4 23.41 -23.13 0.71
CA GLU A 4 22.79 -22.92 2.02
C GLU A 4 21.59 -21.98 1.87
N VAL A 5 20.45 -22.38 2.44
CA VAL A 5 19.27 -21.53 2.53
C VAL A 5 19.60 -20.40 3.50
N ARG A 6 20.12 -19.28 2.98
CA ARG A 6 20.27 -18.05 3.76
C ARG A 6 18.88 -17.48 4.01
N SER A 7 18.54 -17.23 5.28
CA SER A 7 17.32 -16.50 5.63
C SER A 7 17.44 -15.06 5.12
N LEU A 8 16.66 -14.71 4.10
CA LEU A 8 16.53 -13.35 3.58
C LEU A 8 15.34 -12.65 4.25
N TRP A 9 15.43 -11.33 4.42
CA TRP A 9 14.41 -10.52 5.08
C TRP A 9 14.12 -9.27 4.25
N ILE A 10 12.85 -8.88 4.18
CA ILE A 10 12.39 -7.64 3.54
C ILE A 10 11.48 -6.84 4.50
N PRO A 11 11.53 -5.50 4.48
CA PRO A 11 10.67 -4.63 5.28
C PRO A 11 9.29 -4.38 4.63
N LEU A 12 8.77 -5.34 3.86
CA LEU A 12 7.48 -5.23 3.18
C LEU A 12 6.48 -6.27 3.71
N LEU A 13 5.23 -5.86 3.88
CA LEU A 13 4.15 -6.73 4.34
C LEU A 13 3.44 -7.38 3.14
N GLY A 14 2.89 -8.58 3.36
CA GLY A 14 2.13 -9.32 2.35
C GLY A 14 2.94 -10.41 1.64
N ARG A 15 2.30 -11.55 1.40
CA ARG A 15 2.92 -12.72 0.77
C ARG A 15 3.42 -12.43 -0.64
N HIS A 16 2.76 -11.54 -1.38
CA HIS A 16 3.17 -11.16 -2.74
C HIS A 16 4.50 -10.46 -2.79
N GLU A 17 4.87 -9.72 -1.75
CA GLU A 17 6.18 -9.07 -1.70
C GLU A 17 7.32 -10.09 -1.47
N LEU A 18 7.04 -11.21 -0.81
CA LEU A 18 7.98 -12.34 -0.76
C LEU A 18 8.16 -12.98 -2.15
N ILE A 19 7.09 -13.07 -2.94
CA ILE A 19 7.16 -13.56 -4.33
C ILE A 19 7.99 -12.58 -5.18
N ASN A 20 7.73 -11.28 -5.07
CA ASN A 20 8.48 -10.23 -5.78
C ASN A 20 9.98 -10.29 -5.41
N ALA A 21 10.29 -10.42 -4.11
CA ALA A 21 11.66 -10.59 -3.64
C ALA A 21 12.31 -11.87 -4.20
N THR A 22 11.57 -12.99 -4.25
CA THR A 22 12.05 -14.24 -4.83
C THR A 22 12.36 -14.09 -6.32
N VAL A 23 11.50 -13.42 -7.08
CA VAL A 23 11.74 -13.11 -8.49
C VAL A 23 12.98 -12.24 -8.65
N ALA A 24 13.12 -11.18 -7.85
CA ALA A 24 14.30 -10.31 -7.90
C ALA A 24 15.60 -11.08 -7.61
N VAL A 25 15.62 -11.96 -6.61
CA VAL A 25 16.76 -12.82 -6.28
C VAL A 25 17.07 -13.79 -7.43
N ALA A 26 16.04 -14.42 -8.01
CA ALA A 26 16.21 -15.31 -9.16
C ALA A 26 16.76 -14.57 -10.39
N THR A 27 16.28 -13.35 -10.66
CA THR A 27 16.80 -12.50 -11.73
C THR A 27 18.27 -12.16 -11.51
N ILE A 28 18.66 -11.79 -10.28
CA ILE A 28 20.06 -11.54 -9.94
C ILE A 28 20.92 -12.78 -10.19
N HIS A 29 20.42 -13.96 -9.81
CA HIS A 29 21.13 -15.22 -10.04
C HIS A 29 21.39 -15.47 -11.54
N LEU A 30 20.37 -15.32 -12.38
CA LEU A 30 20.52 -15.46 -13.83
C LEU A 30 21.48 -14.41 -14.42
N LEU A 31 21.47 -13.18 -13.91
CA LEU A 31 22.43 -12.16 -14.33
C LEU A 31 23.87 -12.52 -13.94
N GLN A 32 24.08 -13.13 -12.78
CA GLN A 32 25.39 -13.65 -12.37
C GLN A 32 25.90 -14.74 -13.32
N GLU A 33 25.01 -15.63 -13.80
CA GLU A 33 25.35 -16.62 -14.83
C GLU A 33 25.76 -15.98 -16.16
N GLN A 34 25.25 -14.78 -16.46
CA GLN A 34 25.63 -13.97 -17.63
C GLN A 34 26.86 -13.07 -17.39
N GLY A 35 27.56 -13.24 -16.26
CA GLY A 35 28.79 -12.51 -15.95
C GLY A 35 28.61 -11.21 -15.18
N VAL A 36 27.40 -10.87 -14.73
CA VAL A 36 27.17 -9.71 -13.86
C VAL A 36 27.67 -10.03 -12.45
N VAL A 37 28.66 -9.28 -11.96
CA VAL A 37 29.19 -9.50 -10.61
C VAL A 37 28.32 -8.80 -9.58
N VAL A 38 27.57 -9.58 -8.79
CA VAL A 38 26.82 -9.11 -7.62
C VAL A 38 27.38 -9.79 -6.37
N PRO A 39 27.94 -9.03 -5.40
CA PRO A 39 28.42 -9.60 -4.15
C PRO A 39 27.27 -10.29 -3.38
N PRO A 40 27.49 -11.47 -2.77
CA PRO A 40 26.43 -12.18 -2.03
C PRO A 40 25.75 -11.33 -0.94
N GLU A 41 26.50 -10.47 -0.26
CA GLU A 41 26.01 -9.54 0.75
C GLU A 41 25.15 -8.40 0.17
N ALA A 42 25.37 -8.04 -1.10
CA ALA A 42 24.63 -6.97 -1.76
C ALA A 42 23.15 -7.34 -1.97
N VAL A 43 22.85 -8.62 -2.21
CA VAL A 43 21.48 -9.11 -2.33
C VAL A 43 20.74 -8.98 -1.00
N ALA A 44 21.35 -9.46 0.09
CA ALA A 44 20.75 -9.39 1.41
C ALA A 44 20.56 -7.94 1.87
N GLU A 45 21.55 -7.09 1.67
CA GLU A 45 21.47 -5.68 2.04
C GLU A 45 20.45 -4.92 1.18
N GLY A 46 20.41 -5.18 -0.12
CA GLY A 46 19.42 -4.62 -1.04
C GLY A 46 18.00 -4.93 -0.58
N LEU A 47 17.73 -6.20 -0.25
CA LEU A 47 16.43 -6.64 0.28
C LEU A 47 16.09 -5.98 1.62
N ARG A 48 17.04 -5.86 2.55
CA ARG A 48 16.83 -5.18 3.85
C ARG A 48 16.51 -3.70 3.70
N ARG A 49 17.03 -3.04 2.66
CA ARG A 49 16.89 -1.59 2.43
C ARG A 49 15.70 -1.22 1.55
N VAL A 50 14.96 -2.18 1.00
CA VAL A 50 13.82 -1.89 0.13
C VAL A 50 12.86 -0.94 0.83
N ARG A 51 12.47 0.12 0.11
CA ARG A 51 11.37 1.00 0.49
C ARG A 51 10.39 1.01 -0.65
N TRP A 52 9.13 0.75 -0.35
CA TRP A 52 8.07 0.80 -1.34
C TRP A 52 6.86 1.55 -0.79
N PRO A 53 6.88 2.88 -0.88
CA PRO A 53 5.76 3.68 -0.42
C PRO A 53 4.45 3.27 -1.09
N GLY A 54 3.36 3.19 -0.32
CA GLY A 54 2.05 2.81 -0.83
C GLY A 54 1.84 1.30 -1.06
N ARG A 55 2.70 0.42 -0.52
CA ARG A 55 2.52 -1.04 -0.50
C ARG A 55 2.32 -1.53 0.93
N LEU A 56 1.06 -1.73 1.30
CA LEU A 56 0.60 -2.05 2.64
C LEU A 56 1.36 -1.25 3.73
N GLU A 57 1.55 0.04 3.47
CA GLU A 57 2.38 0.93 4.28
C GLU A 57 1.59 1.42 5.49
N ILE A 58 2.18 1.30 6.68
CA ILE A 58 1.59 1.76 7.94
C ILE A 58 1.99 3.21 8.19
N LEU A 59 1.01 4.11 8.16
CA LEU A 59 1.21 5.54 8.43
C LEU A 59 0.97 5.92 9.90
N ASN A 60 0.11 5.16 10.60
CA ASN A 60 -0.17 5.32 12.02
C ASN A 60 -0.47 3.98 12.68
N ARG A 61 -0.22 3.86 13.99
CA ARG A 61 -0.48 2.62 14.73
C ARG A 61 -1.77 2.63 15.57
N ARG A 62 -2.28 3.79 15.99
CA ARG A 62 -3.49 3.91 16.83
C ARG A 62 -4.25 5.22 16.53
N PRO A 63 -5.39 5.18 15.81
CA PRO A 63 -5.92 4.02 15.07
C PRO A 63 -4.93 3.53 14.03
N LEU A 64 -5.01 2.26 13.65
CA LEU A 64 -4.14 1.73 12.60
C LEU A 64 -4.53 2.38 11.27
N LEU A 65 -3.60 3.11 10.64
CA LEU A 65 -3.82 3.75 9.34
C LEU A 65 -2.85 3.14 8.34
N VAL A 66 -3.40 2.52 7.29
CA VAL A 66 -2.63 1.89 6.22
C VAL A 66 -3.04 2.43 4.85
N VAL A 67 -2.08 2.44 3.93
CA VAL A 67 -2.30 2.76 2.51
C VAL A 67 -1.80 1.60 1.65
N ASP A 68 -2.56 1.26 0.60
CA ASP A 68 -2.12 0.26 -0.37
C ASP A 68 -2.68 0.53 -1.78
N GLY A 69 -1.81 0.38 -2.78
CA GLY A 69 -2.10 0.66 -4.18
C GLY A 69 -2.88 -0.41 -4.95
N ALA A 70 -3.57 -1.34 -4.30
CA ALA A 70 -4.47 -2.29 -4.97
C ALA A 70 -5.47 -1.53 -5.88
N HIS A 71 -5.54 -1.94 -7.15
CA HIS A 71 -6.28 -1.24 -8.21
C HIS A 71 -6.88 -2.19 -9.26
N ASN A 72 -6.98 -3.47 -8.93
CA ASN A 72 -7.69 -4.50 -9.68
C ASN A 72 -8.20 -5.58 -8.71
N ALA A 73 -9.13 -6.44 -9.14
CA ALA A 73 -9.76 -7.44 -8.28
C ALA A 73 -8.75 -8.37 -7.58
N ASP A 74 -7.74 -8.87 -8.29
CA ASP A 74 -6.75 -9.78 -7.70
C ASP A 74 -5.88 -9.09 -6.64
N SER A 75 -5.42 -7.85 -6.89
CA SER A 75 -4.72 -7.05 -5.87
C SER A 75 -5.61 -6.67 -4.68
N ALA A 76 -6.91 -6.42 -4.92
CA ALA A 76 -7.88 -6.12 -3.87
C ALA A 76 -8.11 -7.32 -2.95
N ARG A 77 -8.27 -8.52 -3.53
CA ARG A 77 -8.37 -9.78 -2.79
C ARG A 77 -7.17 -9.99 -1.88
N ARG A 78 -5.97 -9.82 -2.42
CA ARG A 78 -4.70 -9.99 -1.70
C ARG A 78 -4.54 -8.99 -0.58
N LEU A 79 -4.90 -7.72 -0.83
CA LEU A 79 -4.91 -6.71 0.22
C LEU A 79 -5.91 -7.09 1.32
N ALA A 80 -7.13 -7.48 0.97
CA ALA A 80 -8.16 -7.81 1.94
C ALA A 80 -7.79 -9.05 2.78
N GLU A 81 -7.12 -10.05 2.20
CA GLU A 81 -6.50 -11.18 2.91
C GLU A 81 -5.39 -10.71 3.85
N ALA A 82 -4.44 -9.90 3.34
CA ALA A 82 -3.31 -9.40 4.11
C ALA A 82 -3.76 -8.54 5.30
N LEU A 83 -4.81 -7.72 5.14
CA LEU A 83 -5.34 -6.95 6.25
C LEU A 83 -5.74 -7.86 7.42
N GLY A 84 -6.44 -8.96 7.14
CA GLY A 84 -6.86 -9.94 8.16
C GLY A 84 -5.72 -10.82 8.70
N GLU A 85 -4.67 -11.07 7.90
CA GLU A 85 -3.52 -11.89 8.31
C GLU A 85 -2.54 -11.12 9.20
N TYR A 86 -2.23 -9.87 8.84
CA TYR A 86 -1.14 -9.10 9.47
C TYR A 86 -1.59 -8.16 10.58
N PHE A 87 -2.89 -7.83 10.67
CA PHE A 87 -3.38 -6.84 11.62
C PHE A 87 -4.54 -7.37 12.47
N ALA A 88 -4.44 -7.17 13.78
CA ALA A 88 -5.57 -7.29 14.68
C ALA A 88 -6.30 -5.95 14.76
N TYR A 89 -7.57 -5.93 14.37
CA TYR A 89 -8.42 -4.74 14.42
C TYR A 89 -9.87 -5.12 14.70
N ARG A 90 -10.63 -4.20 15.30
CA ARG A 90 -12.05 -4.37 15.63
C ARG A 90 -12.94 -4.18 14.40
N ARG A 91 -12.65 -3.14 13.61
CA ARG A 91 -13.46 -2.73 12.46
C ARG A 91 -12.57 -2.15 11.36
N LEU A 92 -12.84 -2.52 10.12
CA LEU A 92 -12.22 -1.92 8.94
C LEU A 92 -13.05 -0.72 8.45
N ILE A 93 -12.44 0.46 8.42
CA ILE A 93 -12.94 1.65 7.74
C ILE A 93 -12.22 1.72 6.40
N LEU A 94 -12.91 1.33 5.33
CA LEU A 94 -12.34 1.35 3.99
C LEU A 94 -12.54 2.73 3.36
N VAL A 95 -11.46 3.36 2.94
CA VAL A 95 -11.48 4.58 2.11
C VAL A 95 -11.07 4.19 0.70
N PHE A 96 -12.03 4.22 -0.22
CA PHE A 96 -11.87 3.69 -1.56
C PHE A 96 -12.07 4.78 -2.60
N GLY A 97 -11.11 4.88 -3.53
CA GLY A 97 -11.27 5.62 -4.76
C GLY A 97 -10.47 4.94 -5.86
N ALA A 98 -11.04 4.86 -7.06
CA ALA A 98 -10.47 4.10 -8.17
C ALA A 98 -10.37 4.95 -9.43
N SER A 99 -9.52 4.52 -10.36
CA SER A 99 -9.57 5.05 -11.73
C SER A 99 -10.75 4.42 -12.48
N ALA A 100 -11.42 5.20 -13.34
CA ALA A 100 -12.62 4.78 -14.07
C ALA A 100 -12.37 3.61 -15.04
N ASP A 101 -11.13 3.38 -15.46
CA ASP A 101 -10.73 2.27 -16.35
C ASP A 101 -10.61 0.90 -15.65
N LYS A 102 -10.82 0.83 -14.32
CA LYS A 102 -10.60 -0.38 -13.53
C LYS A 102 -11.85 -1.23 -13.37
N ASP A 103 -11.63 -2.51 -13.07
CA ASP A 103 -12.69 -3.42 -12.61
C ASP A 103 -13.13 -3.07 -11.18
N ILE A 104 -13.95 -2.02 -11.08
CA ILE A 104 -14.42 -1.46 -9.81
C ILE A 104 -15.35 -2.43 -9.09
N VAL A 105 -16.22 -3.11 -9.83
CA VAL A 105 -17.13 -4.11 -9.29
C VAL A 105 -16.34 -5.28 -8.69
N GLY A 106 -15.35 -5.81 -9.42
CA GLY A 106 -14.48 -6.85 -8.92
C GLY A 106 -13.73 -6.42 -7.65
N MET A 107 -13.14 -5.22 -7.63
CA MET A 107 -12.47 -4.70 -6.43
C MET A 107 -13.40 -4.56 -5.23
N LEU A 108 -14.60 -3.97 -5.42
CA LEU A 108 -15.56 -3.77 -4.34
C LEU A 108 -15.98 -5.11 -3.73
N ARG A 109 -16.24 -6.14 -4.54
CA ARG A 109 -16.63 -7.47 -4.06
C ARG A 109 -15.59 -8.10 -3.11
N GLU A 110 -14.31 -7.81 -3.29
CA GLU A 110 -13.25 -8.33 -2.41
C GLU A 110 -13.19 -7.61 -1.06
N PHE A 111 -13.57 -6.33 -1.01
CA PHE A 111 -13.49 -5.53 0.22
C PHE A 111 -14.79 -5.51 1.03
N LEU A 112 -15.95 -5.47 0.38
CA LEU A 112 -17.24 -5.26 1.02
C LEU A 112 -17.55 -6.28 2.15
N PRO A 113 -17.23 -7.58 2.04
CA PRO A 113 -17.48 -8.55 3.11
C PRO A 113 -16.77 -8.24 4.43
N ARG A 114 -15.68 -7.47 4.40
CA ARG A 114 -14.86 -7.11 5.57
C ARG A 114 -15.04 -5.66 6.00
N ALA A 115 -15.64 -4.82 5.17
CA ALA A 115 -15.78 -3.39 5.42
C ALA A 115 -16.80 -3.14 6.54
N GLY A 116 -16.36 -2.52 7.63
CA GLY A 116 -17.22 -2.05 8.72
C GLY A 116 -17.75 -0.63 8.52
N ALA A 117 -17.13 0.14 7.64
CA ALA A 117 -17.62 1.39 7.06
C ALA A 117 -16.94 1.60 5.69
N LEU A 118 -17.57 2.37 4.82
CA LEU A 118 -17.09 2.64 3.46
C LEU A 118 -17.16 4.15 3.16
N ILE A 119 -16.01 4.75 2.88
CA ILE A 119 -15.88 6.13 2.44
C ILE A 119 -15.41 6.12 0.99
N LEU A 120 -16.25 6.61 0.08
CA LEU A 120 -15.95 6.74 -1.32
C LEU A 120 -15.36 8.12 -1.56
N THR A 121 -14.16 8.16 -2.15
CA THR A 121 -13.44 9.40 -2.40
C THR A 121 -12.93 9.48 -3.82
N GLN A 122 -12.35 10.63 -4.16
CA GLN A 122 -11.84 10.94 -5.49
C GLN A 122 -10.48 11.64 -5.38
N ALA A 123 -9.49 11.07 -6.04
CA ALA A 123 -8.19 11.70 -6.22
C ALA A 123 -8.27 12.84 -7.24
N ARG A 124 -7.38 13.83 -7.12
CA ARG A 124 -7.17 14.94 -8.06
C ARG A 124 -6.45 14.44 -9.32
N HIS A 125 -7.09 13.53 -10.03
CA HIS A 125 -6.55 12.94 -11.26
C HIS A 125 -7.64 12.78 -12.33
N PRO A 126 -7.39 13.10 -13.62
CA PRO A 126 -8.41 13.06 -14.67
C PRO A 126 -9.07 11.69 -14.87
N ARG A 127 -8.37 10.60 -14.53
CA ARG A 127 -8.90 9.24 -14.59
C ARG A 127 -9.69 8.81 -13.36
N ALA A 128 -9.77 9.61 -12.31
CA ALA A 128 -10.47 9.23 -11.09
C ALA A 128 -11.98 9.09 -11.36
N ALA A 129 -12.57 7.96 -10.96
CA ALA A 129 -13.99 7.72 -11.10
C ALA A 129 -14.81 8.70 -10.24
N ASP A 130 -16.03 9.02 -10.68
CA ASP A 130 -16.96 9.83 -9.88
C ASP A 130 -17.32 9.06 -8.60
N PRO A 131 -17.10 9.64 -7.40
CA PRO A 131 -17.38 8.96 -6.14
C PRO A 131 -18.87 8.68 -5.92
N LYS A 132 -19.78 9.43 -6.54
CA LYS A 132 -21.22 9.11 -6.52
C LYS A 132 -21.50 7.83 -7.28
N TRP A 133 -20.91 7.68 -8.46
CA TRP A 133 -21.01 6.45 -9.23
C TRP A 133 -20.33 5.27 -8.52
N LEU A 134 -19.18 5.48 -7.86
CA LEU A 134 -18.56 4.46 -7.00
C LEU A 134 -19.52 3.99 -5.90
N ARG A 135 -20.26 4.92 -5.28
CA ARG A 135 -21.28 4.59 -4.28
C ARG A 135 -22.40 3.75 -4.87
N GLU A 136 -22.92 4.11 -6.05
CA GLU A 136 -23.93 3.31 -6.75
C GLU A 136 -23.43 1.89 -7.02
N GLN A 137 -22.19 1.73 -7.50
CA GLN A 137 -21.58 0.41 -7.72
C GLN A 137 -21.43 -0.38 -6.41
N ALA A 138 -21.02 0.28 -5.33
CA ALA A 138 -20.92 -0.36 -4.02
C ALA A 138 -22.28 -0.88 -3.53
N LEU A 139 -23.33 -0.06 -3.64
CA LEU A 139 -24.69 -0.45 -3.26
C LEU A 139 -25.22 -1.59 -4.14
N ALA A 140 -24.99 -1.53 -5.46
CA ALA A 140 -25.34 -2.61 -6.38
C ALA A 140 -24.59 -3.92 -6.09
N CYS A 141 -23.39 -3.85 -5.51
CA CYS A 141 -22.65 -5.00 -5.02
C CYS A 141 -23.08 -5.49 -3.62
N GLY A 142 -24.12 -4.89 -3.04
CA GLY A 142 -24.64 -5.28 -1.73
C GLY A 142 -23.90 -4.65 -0.54
N ALA A 143 -23.26 -3.49 -0.72
CA ALA A 143 -22.64 -2.76 0.39
C ALA A 143 -23.67 -2.46 1.49
N ASN A 144 -23.53 -3.16 2.61
CA ASN A 144 -24.35 -2.97 3.81
C ASN A 144 -23.47 -3.11 5.06
N PRO A 145 -22.43 -2.26 5.21
CA PRO A 145 -21.59 -2.31 6.40
C PRO A 145 -22.39 -1.92 7.66
N PRO A 146 -22.02 -2.41 8.85
CA PRO A 146 -22.64 -1.96 10.11
C PRO A 146 -22.54 -0.44 10.36
N GLY A 147 -21.53 0.21 9.78
CA GLY A 147 -21.36 1.65 9.79
C GLY A 147 -22.03 2.33 8.60
N GLU A 148 -21.35 3.32 8.02
CA GLU A 148 -21.91 4.15 6.95
C GLU A 148 -21.27 3.87 5.58
N VAL A 149 -22.03 4.16 4.52
CA VAL A 149 -21.53 4.27 3.14
C VAL A 149 -21.69 5.72 2.70
N VAL A 150 -20.59 6.47 2.65
CA VAL A 150 -20.61 7.92 2.40
C VAL A 150 -19.66 8.33 1.29
N VAL A 151 -19.97 9.44 0.62
CA VAL A 151 -19.07 10.09 -0.33
C VAL A 151 -18.41 11.26 0.37
N VAL A 152 -17.08 11.30 0.38
CA VAL A 152 -16.31 12.39 0.96
C VAL A 152 -15.14 12.73 0.03
N THR A 153 -15.10 13.97 -0.43
CA THR A 153 -14.04 14.52 -1.26
C THR A 153 -13.60 15.89 -0.73
N PRO A 154 -12.32 16.27 -0.90
CA PRO A 154 -11.21 15.51 -1.49
C PRO A 154 -10.64 14.42 -0.54
N VAL A 155 -9.60 13.68 -0.97
CA VAL A 155 -8.95 12.62 -0.17
C VAL A 155 -8.55 13.10 1.24
N ALA A 156 -8.06 14.33 1.38
CA ALA A 156 -7.76 14.92 2.68
C ALA A 156 -8.99 15.00 3.62
N ALA A 157 -10.17 15.37 3.09
CA ALA A 157 -11.40 15.37 3.89
C ALA A 157 -11.87 13.94 4.21
N ALA A 158 -11.63 12.98 3.32
CA ALA A 158 -11.90 11.57 3.59
C ALA A 158 -11.01 11.02 4.72
N LEU A 159 -9.76 11.48 4.82
CA LEU A 159 -8.87 11.19 5.96
C LEU A 159 -9.42 11.72 7.27
N GLU A 160 -9.84 12.99 7.30
CA GLU A 160 -10.46 13.56 8.50
C GLU A 160 -11.72 12.80 8.91
N ARG A 161 -12.58 12.43 7.95
CA ARG A 161 -13.78 11.64 8.23
C ARG A 161 -13.43 10.27 8.78
N ALA A 162 -12.47 9.56 8.17
CA ALA A 162 -12.05 8.24 8.60
C ALA A 162 -11.49 8.26 10.03
N LEU A 163 -10.66 9.26 10.35
CA LEU A 163 -10.10 9.46 11.68
C LEU A 163 -11.19 9.78 12.71
N ALA A 164 -12.18 10.59 12.36
CA ALA A 164 -13.31 10.91 13.24
C ALA A 164 -14.21 9.68 13.53
N LEU A 165 -14.33 8.75 12.57
CA LEU A 165 -15.09 7.52 12.73
C LEU A 165 -14.34 6.45 13.55
N ALA A 166 -13.01 6.46 13.51
CA ALA A 166 -12.17 5.40 14.02
C ALA A 166 -12.02 5.44 15.55
N GLY A 167 -12.28 4.30 16.19
CA GLY A 167 -11.79 4.03 17.53
C GLY A 167 -10.30 3.64 17.51
N LYS A 168 -9.65 3.66 18.68
CA LYS A 168 -8.22 3.30 18.84
C LYS A 168 -7.83 1.91 18.31
N ASP A 169 -8.79 0.98 18.28
CA ASP A 169 -8.60 -0.42 17.88
C ASP A 169 -9.16 -0.71 16.47
N ASP A 170 -9.62 0.33 15.75
CA ASP A 170 -10.08 0.22 14.36
C ASP A 170 -8.90 0.37 13.37
N LEU A 171 -9.10 -0.13 12.15
CA LEU A 171 -8.18 -0.02 11.03
C LEU A 171 -8.79 0.87 9.95
N ILE A 172 -8.06 1.87 9.49
CA ILE A 172 -8.39 2.71 8.33
C ILE A 172 -7.50 2.28 7.17
N CYS A 173 -8.09 1.90 6.03
CA CYS A 173 -7.34 1.52 4.83
C CYS A 173 -7.70 2.42 3.64
N PHE A 174 -6.71 3.11 3.09
CA PHE A 174 -6.85 3.86 1.84
C PHE A 174 -6.36 3.02 0.66
N THR A 175 -7.22 2.80 -0.34
CA THR A 175 -6.89 1.95 -1.49
C THR A 175 -7.76 2.24 -2.73
N GLY A 176 -7.61 1.43 -3.78
CA GLY A 176 -8.33 1.50 -5.05
C GLY A 176 -7.55 2.18 -6.17
N SER A 177 -6.56 3.01 -5.82
CA SER A 177 -5.72 3.73 -6.77
C SER A 177 -4.44 4.24 -6.13
N LEU A 178 -3.34 4.21 -6.89
CA LEU A 178 -2.08 4.85 -6.50
C LEU A 178 -2.23 6.37 -6.28
N PHE A 179 -3.16 7.03 -6.97
CA PHE A 179 -3.41 8.47 -6.79
C PHE A 179 -4.04 8.76 -5.42
N VAL A 180 -5.02 7.94 -5.01
CA VAL A 180 -5.63 8.03 -3.68
C VAL A 180 -4.58 7.78 -2.59
N VAL A 181 -3.74 6.77 -2.78
CA VAL A 181 -2.64 6.46 -1.85
C VAL A 181 -1.65 7.61 -1.73
N ALA A 182 -1.24 8.21 -2.85
CA ALA A 182 -0.32 9.34 -2.84
C ALA A 182 -0.91 10.55 -2.08
N GLU A 183 -2.16 10.91 -2.36
CA GLU A 183 -2.84 12.02 -1.68
C GLU A 183 -3.12 11.74 -0.20
N ALA A 184 -3.41 10.49 0.17
CA ALA A 184 -3.59 10.11 1.58
C ALA A 184 -2.28 10.23 2.37
N ARG A 185 -1.15 9.84 1.75
CA ARG A 185 0.19 10.02 2.34
C ARG A 185 0.54 11.50 2.51
N GLU A 186 0.25 12.31 1.50
CA GLU A 186 0.46 13.77 1.55
C GLU A 186 -0.38 14.41 2.67
N ALA A 187 -1.70 14.15 2.69
CA ALA A 187 -2.59 14.67 3.71
C ALA A 187 -2.20 14.24 5.13
N TRP A 188 -1.71 13.01 5.29
CA TRP A 188 -1.22 12.52 6.58
C TRP A 188 0.06 13.21 7.04
N ALA A 189 1.02 13.43 6.13
CA ALA A 189 2.26 14.14 6.44
C ALA A 189 1.97 15.60 6.82
N GLU A 190 1.12 16.29 6.05
CA GLU A 190 0.68 17.66 6.35
C GLU A 190 0.02 17.74 7.74
N ARG A 191 -0.87 16.80 8.06
CA ARG A 191 -1.53 16.71 9.37
C ARG A 191 -0.53 16.59 10.53
N ARG A 192 0.59 15.90 10.32
CA ARG A 192 1.65 15.73 11.33
C ARG A 192 2.63 16.91 11.40
N GLY A 193 2.48 17.91 10.53
CA GLY A 193 3.47 18.98 10.38
C GLY A 193 4.79 18.47 9.79
N GLU A 194 4.76 17.34 9.09
CA GLU A 194 5.91 16.76 8.42
C GLU A 194 6.01 17.30 6.99
N GLY A 195 7.24 17.42 6.47
CA GLY A 195 7.46 17.76 5.07
C GLY A 195 6.85 16.72 4.13
N MET A 196 6.66 17.10 2.87
CA MET A 196 6.04 16.22 1.87
C MET A 196 6.72 14.83 1.86
N PRO A 197 5.95 13.72 1.89
CA PRO A 197 6.55 12.41 1.94
C PRO A 197 7.45 12.19 0.72
N GLU A 198 8.55 11.46 0.94
CA GLU A 198 9.52 11.13 -0.10
C GLU A 198 8.76 10.61 -1.34
N ARG A 199 8.82 11.40 -2.42
CA ARG A 199 8.41 10.99 -3.77
C ARG A 199 9.61 10.24 -4.36
N ASP A 200 9.35 9.28 -5.24
CA ASP A 200 10.45 8.65 -5.99
C ASP A 200 11.36 9.77 -6.54
N PRO A 201 12.67 9.72 -6.28
CA PRO A 201 13.57 10.68 -6.90
C PRO A 201 13.34 10.60 -8.41
N PRO A 202 13.27 11.75 -9.12
CA PRO A 202 13.19 11.72 -10.58
C PRO A 202 14.31 10.80 -11.09
N ALA A 203 13.96 9.89 -12.02
CA ALA A 203 14.88 8.91 -12.57
C ALA A 203 16.25 9.56 -12.86
N GLY A 204 17.25 9.27 -12.02
CA GLY A 204 18.57 9.91 -12.09
C GLY A 204 19.10 10.55 -10.81
N ARG A 205 18.34 10.61 -9.70
CA ARG A 205 18.86 11.09 -8.39
C ARG A 205 18.84 10.01 -7.31
N TRP A 206 19.57 8.92 -7.55
CA TRP A 206 20.03 8.09 -6.43
C TRP A 206 21.26 8.78 -5.82
N PRO A 207 21.29 9.10 -4.51
CA PRO A 207 22.51 9.58 -3.90
C PRO A 207 23.59 8.49 -4.07
N PRO A 208 24.85 8.87 -4.33
CA PRO A 208 25.93 7.89 -4.42
C PRO A 208 25.97 7.10 -3.12
N ILE A 209 25.89 5.78 -3.23
CA ILE A 209 26.07 4.84 -2.12
C ILE A 209 27.37 5.26 -1.43
N MET A 210 27.30 5.73 -0.19
CA MET A 210 28.49 6.08 0.60
C MET A 210 29.38 4.84 0.69
N GLN A 211 30.41 4.82 -0.14
CA GLN A 211 31.51 3.88 -0.02
C GLN A 211 32.46 4.40 1.06
N THR A 212 32.30 3.92 2.29
CA THR A 212 33.47 3.71 3.16
C THR A 212 33.08 2.80 4.33
N PRO A 213 33.69 1.62 4.48
CA PRO A 213 33.61 0.87 5.73
C PRO A 213 34.47 1.58 6.79
N PRO A 214 34.09 1.54 8.09
CA PRO A 214 34.93 2.05 9.15
C PRO A 214 36.23 1.25 9.19
N ARG A 215 37.37 1.97 9.18
CA ARG A 215 38.68 1.38 9.45
C ARG A 215 38.66 0.77 10.85
N GLN A 216 38.89 -0.54 10.94
CA GLN A 216 39.19 -1.21 12.19
C GLN A 216 40.50 -0.64 12.76
N ARG A 217 40.48 -0.29 14.06
CA ARG A 217 41.65 -0.33 14.93
C ARG A 217 41.43 -1.45 15.92
#